data_AF-A0A834IJA6-F1
#
_entry.id   AF-A0A834IJA6-F1
#
_cell.length_a   1.000
_cell.length_b   1.000
_cell.length_c   1.000
_cell.angle_alpha   90.00
_cell.angle_beta   90.00
_cell.angle_gamma   90.00
#
_symmetry.space_group_name_H-M   'P 1'
#
loop_
_entity.id
_entity.type
_entity.pdbx_description
1 polymer ?
#
loop_
_entity_poly.entity_id
_entity_poly.type
_entity_poly.pdbx_seq_one_letter_code
_entity_poly.pdbx_strand_id
1 'polypeptide(L)'
;MIPTFLLSSESSSSDDELYALFYKEKESDVEDEDFLEDTSPQYSDTQFIEQFRISRQVVKYITEKFSASKYFNYQRGPFGKLDADAYILIFLWFAGHETASYREVSSHFNISVGTLRKVIEKVIYFLSNLSVDVIKWPTPEEQLYIKDQLATYGFHDVVGIIAGSHIRIDKPSEDPDSYLNKENHYTMQFQIVCDHRGKICDLSTGYPGSVDNNTAFRASSLPAKLTDKCGDNYILALDDGFPIEDLEQVPQHLPPNYNSESPEDKRDGITRRQDITNTLPFN
;
A
#
# COMPACT_ATOMS: atom_id res chain seq x y z
N MET A 1 -50.65 -24.85 -58.96
CA MET A 1 -50.33 -23.73 -58.05
C MET A 1 -50.98 -24.09 -56.73
N ILE A 2 -50.16 -24.57 -55.79
CA ILE A 2 -50.60 -25.10 -54.48
C ILE A 2 -50.74 -23.90 -53.53
N PRO A 3 -51.89 -23.68 -52.87
CA PRO A 3 -51.95 -22.78 -51.72
C PRO A 3 -51.69 -23.57 -50.45
N THR A 4 -50.70 -23.08 -49.72
CA THR A 4 -50.13 -23.58 -48.49
C THR A 4 -51.11 -23.50 -47.32
N PHE A 5 -51.16 -24.56 -46.52
CA PHE A 5 -51.64 -24.55 -45.14
C PHE A 5 -50.74 -23.65 -44.28
N LEU A 6 -51.32 -22.89 -43.35
CA LEU A 6 -50.77 -22.79 -41.99
C LEU A 6 -51.91 -22.68 -40.98
N LEU A 7 -51.94 -23.69 -40.10
CA LEU A 7 -52.75 -23.78 -38.90
C LEU A 7 -52.26 -22.79 -37.83
N SER A 8 -53.21 -22.31 -37.05
CA SER A 8 -53.05 -21.71 -35.73
C SER A 8 -52.35 -22.65 -34.75
N SER A 9 -51.59 -22.08 -33.81
CA SER A 9 -51.64 -22.51 -32.40
C SER A 9 -50.97 -21.47 -31.48
N GLU A 10 -51.53 -21.39 -30.28
CA GLU A 10 -51.43 -20.36 -29.25
C GLU A 10 -50.21 -20.50 -28.31
N SER A 11 -49.94 -19.41 -27.57
CA SER A 11 -49.15 -19.28 -26.30
C SER A 11 -47.63 -19.53 -26.42
N SER A 12 -46.73 -18.79 -25.75
CA SER A 12 -46.67 -18.29 -24.37
C SER A 12 -45.62 -17.15 -24.34
N SER A 13 -45.90 -15.88 -23.99
CA SER A 13 -46.13 -15.33 -22.64
C SER A 13 -45.15 -15.77 -21.55
N SER A 14 -43.89 -16.09 -21.88
CA SER A 14 -42.86 -16.36 -20.87
C SER A 14 -41.67 -15.40 -20.90
N ASP A 15 -41.37 -14.76 -22.03
CA ASP A 15 -40.13 -13.96 -22.12
C ASP A 15 -40.28 -12.56 -21.49
N ASP A 16 -41.46 -11.95 -21.56
CA ASP A 16 -41.72 -10.63 -20.96
C ASP A 16 -41.84 -10.71 -19.42
N GLU A 17 -42.40 -11.80 -18.88
CA GLU A 17 -42.42 -12.06 -17.44
C GLU A 17 -41.03 -12.39 -16.91
N LEU A 18 -40.20 -13.12 -17.68
CA LEU A 18 -38.82 -13.41 -17.33
C LEU A 18 -37.95 -12.14 -17.34
N TYR A 19 -38.13 -11.26 -18.34
CA TYR A 19 -37.51 -9.93 -18.36
C TYR A 19 -37.93 -9.08 -17.16
N ALA A 20 -39.22 -9.07 -16.82
CA ALA A 20 -39.71 -8.35 -15.64
C ALA A 20 -39.19 -8.94 -14.32
N LEU A 21 -38.93 -10.24 -14.24
CA LEU A 21 -38.29 -10.91 -13.08
C LEU A 21 -36.82 -10.54 -12.95
N PHE A 22 -36.05 -10.51 -14.05
CA PHE A 22 -34.65 -10.06 -14.04
C PHE A 22 -34.50 -8.57 -13.67
N TYR A 23 -35.51 -7.74 -13.97
CA TYR A 23 -35.52 -6.33 -13.57
C TYR A 23 -36.17 -6.08 -12.19
N LYS A 24 -37.02 -6.98 -11.68
CA LYS A 24 -37.61 -6.90 -10.32
C LYS A 24 -36.69 -7.40 -9.22
N GLU A 25 -35.66 -8.19 -9.53
CA GLU A 25 -34.66 -8.61 -8.55
C GLU A 25 -33.60 -7.54 -8.22
N LYS A 26 -33.78 -6.31 -8.71
CA LYS A 26 -32.92 -5.17 -8.37
C LYS A 26 -33.65 -4.06 -7.63
N GLU A 27 -34.55 -4.43 -6.73
CA GLU A 27 -35.06 -3.55 -5.66
C GLU A 27 -35.21 -4.37 -4.38
N SER A 28 -34.07 -4.66 -3.75
CA SER A 28 -33.98 -4.55 -2.30
C SER A 28 -32.73 -3.72 -2.04
N ASP A 29 -32.90 -2.40 -2.12
CA ASP A 29 -32.05 -1.48 -1.38
C ASP A 29 -32.20 -1.90 0.09
N VAL A 30 -31.34 -2.81 0.53
CA VAL A 30 -30.97 -2.88 1.94
C VAL A 30 -30.48 -1.47 2.22
N GLU A 31 -31.09 -0.79 3.20
CA GLU A 31 -30.55 0.45 3.71
C GLU A 31 -29.12 0.14 4.15
N ASP A 32 -28.16 0.38 3.26
CA ASP A 32 -26.74 0.12 3.48
C ASP A 32 -26.36 1.01 4.65
N GLU A 33 -26.17 0.41 5.84
CA GLU A 33 -25.53 1.07 6.99
C GLU A 33 -24.32 1.83 6.47
N ASP A 34 -24.20 3.12 6.82
CA ASP A 34 -23.07 3.91 6.34
C ASP A 34 -21.83 3.30 6.99
N PHE A 35 -21.03 2.58 6.21
CA PHE A 35 -19.89 1.82 6.71
C PHE A 35 -18.94 2.68 7.56
N LEU A 36 -18.83 3.98 7.26
CA LEU A 36 -18.00 4.90 8.00
C LEU A 36 -18.65 5.39 9.30
N GLU A 37 -19.95 5.68 9.30
CA GLU A 37 -20.65 6.21 10.47
C GLU A 37 -21.12 5.11 11.44
N ASP A 38 -21.50 3.95 10.92
CA ASP A 38 -22.16 2.88 11.67
C ASP A 38 -21.21 1.71 11.97
N THR A 39 -20.46 1.22 10.98
CA THR A 39 -19.70 -0.04 11.09
C THR A 39 -18.27 0.14 11.59
N SER A 40 -17.50 1.02 10.96
CA SER A 40 -16.09 1.28 11.28
C SER A 40 -15.85 1.68 12.76
N PRO A 41 -16.72 2.49 13.41
CA PRO A 41 -16.53 2.82 14.82
C PRO A 41 -16.68 1.64 15.78
N GLN A 42 -17.38 0.57 15.37
CA GLN A 42 -17.63 -0.61 16.20
C GLN A 42 -16.47 -1.62 16.18
N TYR A 43 -15.50 -1.48 15.26
CA TYR A 43 -14.36 -2.39 15.20
C TYR A 43 -13.48 -2.33 16.45
N SER A 44 -13.06 -3.49 16.93
CA SER A 44 -11.91 -3.58 17.85
C SER A 44 -10.64 -3.04 17.20
N ASP A 45 -9.63 -2.70 17.99
CA ASP A 45 -8.35 -2.19 17.46
C ASP A 45 -7.67 -3.17 16.49
N THR A 46 -7.76 -4.48 16.76
CA THR A 46 -7.25 -5.53 15.87
C THR A 46 -7.98 -5.53 14.53
N GLN A 47 -9.31 -5.55 14.55
CA GLN A 47 -10.13 -5.49 13.33
C GLN A 47 -9.86 -4.20 12.55
N PHE A 48 -9.70 -3.07 13.25
CA PHE A 48 -9.40 -1.80 12.61
C PHE A 48 -8.06 -1.84 11.86
N ILE A 49 -7.01 -2.42 12.46
CA ILE A 49 -5.71 -2.59 11.80
C ILE A 49 -5.82 -3.57 10.63
N GLU A 50 -6.61 -4.64 10.74
CA GLU A 50 -6.82 -5.57 9.62
C GLU A 50 -7.44 -4.86 8.42
N GLN A 51 -8.41 -3.97 8.65
CA GLN A 51 -9.14 -3.26 7.60
C GLN A 51 -8.36 -2.05 7.03
N PHE A 52 -7.72 -1.26 7.89
CA PHE A 52 -7.10 0.02 7.49
C PHE A 52 -5.58 0.00 7.52
N ARG A 53 -4.96 -1.14 7.89
CA ARG A 53 -3.51 -1.40 7.96
C ARG A 53 -2.71 -0.57 8.97
N ILE A 54 -3.34 0.37 9.65
CA ILE A 54 -2.73 1.24 10.65
C ILE A 54 -3.68 1.44 11.84
N SER A 55 -3.15 1.88 12.98
CA SER A 55 -3.94 2.08 14.20
C SER A 55 -4.83 3.32 14.12
N ARG A 56 -5.92 3.34 14.89
CA ARG A 56 -6.83 4.49 15.02
C ARG A 56 -6.12 5.78 15.43
N GLN A 57 -5.08 5.66 16.26
CA GLN A 57 -4.27 6.80 16.70
C GLN A 57 -3.53 7.44 15.52
N VAL A 58 -2.95 6.63 14.64
CA VAL A 58 -2.26 7.12 13.44
C VAL A 58 -3.27 7.70 12.45
N VAL A 59 -4.43 7.06 12.25
CA VAL A 59 -5.52 7.63 11.43
C VAL A 59 -5.91 9.00 11.94
N LYS A 60 -6.20 9.14 13.24
CA LYS A 60 -6.54 10.43 13.85
C LYS A 60 -5.46 11.50 13.59
N TYR A 61 -4.19 11.15 13.78
CA TYR A 61 -3.07 12.05 13.49
C TYR A 61 -3.04 12.50 12.02
N ILE A 62 -3.18 11.56 11.08
CA ILE A 62 -3.21 11.83 9.64
C ILE A 62 -4.44 12.68 9.29
N THR A 63 -5.62 12.37 9.82
CA THR A 63 -6.88 13.10 9.62
C THR A 63 -6.77 14.54 10.10
N GLU A 64 -6.22 14.78 11.30
CA GLU A 64 -6.01 16.14 11.83
C GLU A 64 -5.09 16.95 10.89
N LYS A 65 -3.97 16.37 10.46
CA LYS A 65 -3.05 17.02 9.51
C LYS A 65 -3.69 17.27 8.14
N PHE A 66 -4.47 16.31 7.65
CA PHE A 66 -5.17 16.43 6.37
C PHE A 66 -6.22 17.53 6.42
N SER A 67 -7.04 17.58 7.47
CA SER A 67 -8.08 18.60 7.67
C SER A 67 -7.53 20.03 7.71
N ALA A 68 -6.32 20.22 8.22
CA ALA A 68 -5.64 21.50 8.29
C ALA A 68 -4.86 21.85 7.01
N SER A 69 -4.76 20.92 6.06
CA SER A 69 -3.98 21.10 4.84
C SER A 69 -4.78 21.78 3.73
N LYS A 70 -4.07 22.38 2.77
CA LYS A 70 -4.66 22.94 1.54
C LYS A 70 -5.34 21.89 0.62
N TYR A 71 -5.06 20.60 0.83
CA TYR A 71 -5.60 19.51 0.03
C TYR A 71 -7.03 19.16 0.44
N PHE A 72 -7.35 19.39 1.72
CA PHE A 72 -8.71 19.32 2.21
C PHE A 72 -9.42 20.64 1.98
N ASN A 73 -10.29 20.64 0.98
CA ASN A 73 -11.22 21.74 0.76
C ASN A 73 -12.60 21.19 1.09
N TYR A 74 -13.19 21.71 2.17
CA TYR A 74 -14.57 21.41 2.53
C TYR A 74 -15.48 21.95 1.43
N GLN A 75 -15.83 21.09 0.46
CA GLN A 75 -16.72 21.45 -0.64
C GLN A 75 -18.09 20.84 -0.38
N ARG A 76 -19.12 21.71 -0.33
CA ARG A 76 -20.50 21.27 -0.43
C ARG A 76 -20.80 20.99 -1.91
N GLY A 77 -20.79 19.71 -2.29
CA GLY A 77 -21.25 19.25 -3.59
C GLY A 77 -22.72 18.79 -3.55
N PRO A 78 -23.31 18.48 -4.72
CA PRO A 78 -24.69 17.97 -4.82
C PRO A 78 -24.92 16.58 -4.22
N PHE A 79 -23.85 15.84 -3.86
CA PHE A 79 -23.90 14.46 -3.36
C PHE A 79 -23.51 14.32 -1.88
N GLY A 80 -23.61 15.38 -1.08
CA GLY A 80 -23.31 15.31 0.35
C GLY A 80 -21.83 15.53 0.71
N LYS A 81 -21.52 15.33 1.99
CA LYS A 81 -20.31 15.78 2.70
C LYS A 81 -19.42 14.58 3.02
N LEU A 82 -18.25 14.47 2.40
CA LEU A 82 -17.17 13.67 3.00
C LEU A 82 -16.35 14.60 3.90
N ASP A 83 -16.24 14.24 5.17
CA ASP A 83 -15.34 14.92 6.10
C ASP A 83 -13.89 14.42 5.91
N ALA A 84 -12.95 15.01 6.65
CA ALA A 84 -11.55 14.65 6.51
C ALA A 84 -11.28 13.19 6.89
N ASP A 85 -12.02 12.64 7.85
CA ASP A 85 -11.83 11.27 8.34
C ASP A 85 -12.26 10.26 7.27
N ALA A 86 -13.42 10.48 6.64
CA ALA A 86 -13.89 9.68 5.52
C ALA A 86 -12.86 9.63 4.37
N TYR A 87 -12.24 10.77 4.02
CA TYR A 87 -11.19 10.80 3.00
C TYR A 87 -10.02 9.86 3.33
N ILE A 88 -9.56 9.88 4.58
CA ILE A 88 -8.43 9.07 5.02
C ILE A 88 -8.83 7.60 5.10
N LEU A 89 -9.97 7.27 5.69
CA LEU A 89 -10.44 5.88 5.83
C LEU A 89 -10.71 5.21 4.48
N ILE A 90 -11.36 5.91 3.55
CA ILE A 90 -11.59 5.42 2.18
C ILE A 90 -10.27 5.14 1.48
N PHE A 91 -9.31 6.07 1.57
CA PHE A 91 -7.99 5.89 0.96
C PHE A 91 -7.23 4.70 1.58
N LEU A 92 -7.21 4.58 2.91
CA LEU A 92 -6.52 3.50 3.60
C LEU A 92 -7.14 2.14 3.29
N TRP A 93 -8.47 2.07 3.20
CA TRP A 93 -9.15 0.85 2.80
C TRP A 93 -8.77 0.47 1.37
N PHE A 94 -8.79 1.43 0.43
CA PHE A 94 -8.32 1.20 -0.93
C PHE A 94 -6.86 0.73 -0.99
N ALA A 95 -5.95 1.42 -0.31
CA ALA A 95 -4.52 1.10 -0.33
C ALA A 95 -4.19 -0.22 0.40
N GLY A 96 -5.02 -0.61 1.38
CA GLY A 96 -4.83 -1.80 2.19
C GLY A 96 -5.35 -3.10 1.56
N HIS A 97 -6.09 -3.02 0.45
CA HIS A 97 -6.74 -4.16 -0.20
C HIS A 97 -6.27 -4.32 -1.64
N GLU A 98 -5.30 -5.23 -1.84
CA GLU A 98 -4.56 -5.47 -3.09
C GLU A 98 -5.43 -5.73 -4.33
N THR A 99 -6.66 -6.26 -4.16
CA THR A 99 -7.54 -6.64 -5.27
C THR A 99 -8.78 -5.76 -5.43
N ALA A 100 -8.90 -4.68 -4.66
CA ALA A 100 -10.12 -3.86 -4.67
C ALA A 100 -10.17 -2.94 -5.90
N SER A 101 -11.12 -3.18 -6.79
CA SER A 101 -11.40 -2.29 -7.91
C SER A 101 -12.05 -0.99 -7.45
N TYR A 102 -11.91 0.08 -8.24
CA TYR A 102 -12.57 1.36 -7.98
C TYR A 102 -14.09 1.21 -7.80
N ARG A 103 -14.70 0.26 -8.52
CA ARG A 103 -16.15 0.00 -8.44
C ARG A 103 -16.54 -0.65 -7.11
N GLU A 104 -15.74 -1.61 -6.63
CA GLU A 104 -16.00 -2.28 -5.35
C GLU A 104 -15.85 -1.30 -4.20
N VAL A 105 -14.76 -0.53 -4.18
CA VAL A 105 -14.54 0.51 -3.16
C VAL A 105 -15.65 1.55 -3.20
N SER A 106 -16.02 2.02 -4.40
CA SER A 106 -17.07 3.04 -4.53
C SER A 106 -18.42 2.53 -4.05
N SER A 107 -18.75 1.27 -4.31
CA SER A 107 -19.99 0.65 -3.85
C SER A 107 -19.95 0.44 -2.33
N HIS A 108 -18.82 -0.01 -1.78
CA HIS A 108 -18.65 -0.24 -0.34
C HIS A 108 -18.84 1.02 0.51
N PHE A 109 -18.39 2.17 0.01
CA PHE A 109 -18.53 3.46 0.70
C PHE A 109 -19.71 4.30 0.18
N ASN A 110 -20.58 3.73 -0.65
CA ASN A 110 -21.73 4.42 -1.26
C ASN A 110 -21.38 5.79 -1.89
N ILE A 111 -20.27 5.84 -2.65
CA ILE A 111 -19.81 7.03 -3.36
C ILE A 111 -19.70 6.78 -4.87
N SER A 112 -19.70 7.85 -5.66
CA SER A 112 -19.39 7.71 -7.09
C SER A 112 -17.90 7.37 -7.31
N VAL A 113 -17.59 6.61 -8.36
CA VAL A 113 -16.20 6.34 -8.79
C VAL A 113 -15.41 7.64 -9.02
N GLY A 114 -16.06 8.69 -9.52
CA GLY A 114 -15.45 10.01 -9.69
C GLY A 114 -15.11 10.69 -8.36
N THR A 115 -15.90 10.46 -7.31
CA THR A 115 -15.61 10.92 -5.96
C THR A 115 -14.43 10.13 -5.37
N LEU A 116 -14.44 8.80 -5.50
CA LEU A 116 -13.35 7.95 -5.02
C LEU A 116 -12.00 8.37 -5.64
N ARG A 117 -11.94 8.57 -6.95
CA ARG A 117 -10.73 9.04 -7.63
C ARG A 117 -10.21 10.35 -7.03
N LYS A 118 -11.10 11.32 -6.77
CA LYS A 118 -10.74 12.60 -6.13
C LYS A 118 -10.23 12.42 -4.70
N VAL A 119 -10.79 11.47 -3.95
CA VAL A 119 -10.32 11.11 -2.60
C VAL A 119 -8.89 10.59 -2.70
N ILE A 120 -8.66 9.57 -3.54
CA ILE A 120 -7.34 8.96 -3.74
C ILE A 120 -6.31 10.01 -4.16
N GLU A 121 -6.60 10.81 -5.20
CA GLU A 121 -5.67 11.84 -5.68
C GLU A 121 -5.33 12.86 -4.57
N LYS A 122 -6.33 13.39 -3.86
CA LYS A 122 -6.10 14.38 -2.78
C LYS A 122 -5.26 13.82 -1.64
N VAL A 123 -5.56 12.59 -1.20
CA VAL A 123 -4.83 11.97 -0.09
C VAL A 123 -3.41 11.59 -0.51
N ILE A 124 -3.20 11.08 -1.73
CA ILE A 124 -1.85 10.86 -2.27
C ILE A 124 -1.05 12.15 -2.30
N TYR A 125 -1.59 13.23 -2.86
CA TYR A 125 -0.87 14.51 -2.88
C TYR A 125 -0.54 15.02 -1.48
N PHE A 126 -1.48 14.90 -0.55
CA PHE A 126 -1.24 15.27 0.84
C PHE A 126 -0.12 14.43 1.48
N LEU A 127 -0.20 13.10 1.41
CA LEU A 127 0.79 12.20 2.00
C LEU A 127 2.18 12.36 1.37
N SER A 128 2.25 12.54 0.06
CA SER A 128 3.51 12.81 -0.65
C SER A 128 4.16 14.13 -0.25
N ASN A 129 3.38 15.12 0.20
CA ASN A 129 3.94 16.37 0.73
C ASN A 129 4.26 16.26 2.22
N LEU A 130 3.48 15.50 2.99
CA LEU A 130 3.76 15.20 4.40
C LEU A 130 5.01 14.34 4.58
N SER A 131 5.34 13.49 3.61
CA SER A 131 6.49 12.57 3.67
C SER A 131 7.81 13.28 3.95
N VAL A 132 8.01 14.49 3.42
CA VAL A 132 9.22 15.31 3.65
C VAL A 132 9.39 15.68 5.13
N ASP A 133 8.29 15.81 5.86
CA ASP A 133 8.31 16.14 7.28
C ASP A 133 8.48 14.92 8.18
N VAL A 134 8.15 13.73 7.68
CA VAL A 134 8.08 12.47 8.45
C VAL A 134 9.29 11.56 8.17
N ILE A 135 9.66 11.41 6.90
CA ILE A 135 10.82 10.62 6.45
C ILE A 135 12.04 11.52 6.54
N LYS A 136 12.66 11.52 7.71
CA LYS A 136 13.84 12.33 7.99
C LYS A 136 15.01 11.44 8.37
N TRP A 137 16.18 11.88 7.95
CA TRP A 137 17.42 11.28 8.41
C TRP A 137 17.54 11.43 9.93
N PRO A 138 17.97 10.39 10.66
CA PRO A 138 18.13 10.46 12.10
C PRO A 138 19.11 11.57 12.49
N THR A 139 18.76 12.29 13.56
CA THR A 139 19.65 13.24 14.23
C THR A 139 20.90 12.53 14.78
N PRO A 140 21.99 13.24 15.09
CA PRO A 140 23.19 12.62 15.65
C PRO A 140 22.92 11.81 16.94
N GLU A 141 21.99 12.27 17.79
CA GLU A 141 21.57 11.55 18.99
C GLU A 141 20.80 10.26 18.65
N GLU A 142 19.86 10.33 17.69
CA GLU A 142 19.15 9.14 17.21
C GLU A 142 20.10 8.15 16.53
N GLN A 143 21.08 8.62 15.76
CA GLN A 143 22.09 7.77 15.12
C GLN A 143 22.92 7.00 16.15
N LEU A 144 23.33 7.65 17.24
CA LEU A 144 24.05 6.98 18.32
C LEU A 144 23.21 5.86 18.94
N TYR A 145 21.93 6.12 19.17
CA TYR A 145 21.00 5.10 19.66
C TYR A 145 20.80 3.96 18.66
N ILE A 146 20.61 4.26 17.37
CA ILE A 146 20.48 3.24 16.31
C ILE A 146 21.72 2.34 16.26
N LYS A 147 22.91 2.95 16.30
CA LYS A 147 24.20 2.27 16.34
C LYS A 147 24.31 1.33 17.53
N ASP A 148 23.99 1.81 18.73
CA ASP A 148 24.05 0.97 19.94
C ASP A 148 23.08 -0.21 19.84
N GLN A 149 21.87 -0.01 19.29
CA GLN A 149 20.91 -1.09 19.10
C GLN A 149 21.37 -2.10 18.05
N LEU A 150 21.89 -1.66 16.91
CA LEU A 150 22.40 -2.55 15.86
C LEU A 150 23.66 -3.33 16.32
N ALA A 151 24.48 -2.74 17.18
CA ALA A 151 25.63 -3.42 17.77
C ALA A 151 25.22 -4.63 18.63
N THR A 152 24.02 -4.61 19.25
CA THR A 152 23.51 -5.79 19.99
C THR A 152 23.24 -7.00 19.09
N TYR A 153 23.06 -6.77 17.78
CA TYR A 153 22.94 -7.80 16.75
C TYR A 153 24.28 -8.13 16.06
N GLY A 154 25.38 -7.49 16.47
CA GLY A 154 26.73 -7.67 15.93
C GLY A 154 27.14 -6.63 14.87
N PHE A 155 26.26 -5.68 14.52
CA PHE A 155 26.53 -4.66 13.52
C PHE A 155 27.02 -3.36 14.18
N HIS A 156 28.34 -3.22 14.27
CA HIS A 156 28.97 -2.05 14.88
C HIS A 156 29.06 -0.90 13.88
N ASP A 157 29.02 0.34 14.37
CA ASP A 157 29.17 1.54 13.54
C ASP A 157 28.13 1.71 12.42
N VAL A 158 27.00 0.98 12.48
CA VAL A 158 25.89 1.08 11.52
C VAL A 158 24.82 2.05 12.03
N VAL A 159 24.42 3.01 11.20
CA VAL A 159 23.39 4.02 11.54
C VAL A 159 22.11 3.91 10.69
N GLY A 160 22.05 2.93 9.79
CA GLY A 160 20.88 2.62 8.99
C GLY A 160 21.08 1.37 8.14
N ILE A 161 19.97 0.83 7.64
CA ILE A 161 19.95 -0.36 6.80
C ILE A 161 19.28 0.00 5.48
N ILE A 162 19.95 -0.25 4.35
CA ILE A 162 19.47 0.02 2.99
C ILE A 162 19.02 -1.28 2.31
N ALA A 163 17.90 -1.19 1.60
CA ALA A 163 17.40 -2.26 0.73
C ALA A 163 16.68 -1.68 -0.49
N GLY A 164 16.77 -2.41 -1.61
CA GLY A 164 15.97 -2.16 -2.81
C GLY A 164 14.81 -3.15 -2.94
N SER A 165 13.69 -2.71 -3.51
CA SER A 165 12.56 -3.58 -3.84
C SER A 165 11.75 -3.02 -5.01
N HIS A 166 10.70 -3.74 -5.42
CA HIS A 166 9.89 -3.46 -6.59
C HIS A 166 8.40 -3.38 -6.24
N ILE A 167 7.70 -2.41 -6.83
CA ILE A 167 6.24 -2.30 -6.80
C ILE A 167 5.72 -2.70 -8.18
N ARG A 168 4.81 -3.67 -8.25
CA ARG A 168 4.14 -4.04 -9.50
C ARG A 168 3.32 -2.89 -10.04
N ILE A 169 3.38 -2.70 -11.34
CA ILE A 169 2.59 -1.71 -12.07
C ILE A 169 1.90 -2.35 -13.26
N ASP A 170 0.85 -1.69 -13.73
CA ASP A 170 0.31 -1.99 -15.06
C ASP A 170 1.38 -1.72 -16.13
N LYS A 171 1.26 -2.45 -17.25
CA LYS A 171 2.15 -2.26 -18.40
C LYS A 171 2.16 -0.78 -18.82
N PRO A 172 3.31 -0.09 -18.78
CA PRO A 172 3.42 1.28 -19.25
C PRO A 172 3.09 1.38 -20.74
N SER A 173 2.47 2.49 -21.15
CA SER A 173 2.25 2.79 -22.57
C SER A 173 3.52 3.22 -23.28
N GLU A 174 4.43 3.85 -22.54
CA GLU A 174 5.72 4.37 -23.03
C GLU A 174 6.84 3.51 -22.46
N ASP A 175 7.75 3.07 -23.34
CA ASP A 175 8.94 2.28 -22.99
C ASP A 175 8.69 1.12 -22.01
N PRO A 176 7.74 0.20 -22.28
CA PRO A 176 7.36 -0.85 -21.35
C PRO A 176 8.51 -1.80 -21.01
N ASP A 177 9.45 -2.00 -21.93
CA ASP A 177 10.56 -2.93 -21.76
C ASP A 177 11.51 -2.50 -20.64
N SER A 178 11.69 -1.19 -20.43
CA SER A 178 12.46 -0.65 -19.31
C SER A 178 11.87 -0.99 -17.94
N TYR A 179 10.56 -1.28 -17.86
CA TYR A 179 9.90 -1.59 -16.59
C TYR A 179 9.83 -3.09 -16.29
N LEU A 180 10.34 -3.95 -17.17
CA LEU A 180 10.44 -5.38 -16.89
C LEU A 180 11.58 -5.65 -15.91
N ASN A 181 11.25 -6.29 -14.79
CA ASN A 181 12.25 -6.85 -13.88
C ASN A 181 12.80 -8.19 -14.43
N LYS A 182 13.78 -8.77 -13.73
CA LYS A 182 14.40 -10.06 -14.10
C LYS A 182 13.42 -11.24 -14.13
N GLU A 183 12.25 -11.10 -13.50
CA GLU A 183 11.18 -12.10 -13.44
C GLU A 183 10.09 -11.87 -14.50
N ASN A 184 10.29 -10.90 -15.41
CA ASN A 184 9.32 -10.48 -16.44
C ASN A 184 8.01 -9.89 -15.87
N HIS A 185 8.06 -9.26 -14.70
CA HIS A 185 6.98 -8.44 -14.17
C HIS A 185 7.23 -6.95 -14.47
N TYR A 186 6.19 -6.22 -14.87
CA TYR A 186 6.25 -4.76 -14.96
C TYR A 186 6.28 -4.16 -13.55
N THR A 187 7.36 -3.46 -13.23
CA THR A 187 7.59 -2.91 -11.88
C THR A 187 8.27 -1.54 -11.91
N MET A 188 8.05 -0.77 -10.85
CA MET A 188 8.92 0.35 -10.48
C MET A 188 9.74 -0.03 -9.26
N GLN A 189 11.03 0.25 -9.31
CA GLN A 189 11.96 0.03 -8.22
C GLN A 189 11.97 1.21 -7.25
N PHE A 190 12.15 0.88 -5.98
CA PHE A 190 12.41 1.84 -4.90
C PHE A 190 13.50 1.32 -3.97
N GLN A 191 14.12 2.24 -3.25
CA GLN A 191 15.17 2.03 -2.27
C GLN A 191 14.78 2.76 -0.99
N ILE A 192 14.92 2.08 0.15
CA ILE A 192 14.69 2.67 1.47
C ILE A 192 15.91 2.52 2.35
N VAL A 193 16.15 3.50 3.21
CA VAL A 193 17.00 3.36 4.38
C VAL A 193 16.11 3.34 5.62
N CYS A 194 16.28 2.34 6.47
CA CYS A 194 15.53 2.19 7.72
C CYS A 194 16.44 2.16 8.94
N ASP A 195 15.90 2.51 10.10
CA ASP A 195 16.54 2.26 11.39
C ASP A 195 16.34 0.82 11.90
N HIS A 196 16.90 0.51 13.08
CA HIS A 196 16.78 -0.77 13.76
C HIS A 196 15.34 -1.22 14.07
N ARG A 197 14.34 -0.35 13.95
CA ARG A 197 12.91 -0.64 14.19
C ARG A 197 12.11 -0.69 12.88
N GLY A 198 12.77 -0.55 11.73
CA GLY A 198 12.11 -0.46 10.44
C GLY A 198 11.47 0.90 10.15
N LYS A 199 11.81 1.96 10.90
CA LYS A 199 11.36 3.33 10.57
C LYS A 199 12.13 3.79 9.34
N ILE A 200 11.41 4.18 8.29
CA ILE A 200 12.00 4.71 7.06
C ILE A 200 12.59 6.11 7.32
N CYS A 201 13.88 6.26 7.02
CA CYS A 201 14.68 7.47 7.21
C CYS A 201 15.05 8.16 5.89
N ASP A 202 15.09 7.40 4.79
CA ASP A 202 15.34 7.89 3.44
C ASP A 202 14.58 7.01 2.45
N LEU A 203 14.07 7.60 1.37
CA LEU A 203 13.31 6.93 0.32
C LEU A 203 13.71 7.50 -1.04
N SER A 204 14.09 6.62 -1.95
CA SER A 204 14.29 6.91 -3.37
C SER A 204 13.41 5.97 -4.19
N THR A 205 12.68 6.48 -5.18
CA THR A 205 11.68 5.69 -5.93
C THR A 205 11.51 6.23 -7.33
N GLY A 206 10.85 5.46 -8.20
CA GLY A 206 10.50 5.83 -9.57
C GLY A 206 11.49 5.33 -10.62
N TYR A 207 12.40 4.41 -10.26
CA TYR A 207 13.29 3.79 -11.23
C TYR A 207 12.56 2.67 -11.98
N PRO A 208 12.78 2.50 -13.29
CA PRO A 208 12.21 1.38 -14.05
C PRO A 208 12.69 0.03 -13.50
N GLY A 209 11.84 -1.00 -13.57
CA GLY A 209 12.12 -2.34 -13.04
C GLY A 209 13.34 -3.07 -13.61
N SER A 210 13.86 -2.64 -14.77
CA SER A 210 15.10 -3.18 -15.35
C SER A 210 16.37 -2.62 -14.70
N VAL A 211 16.27 -1.51 -13.95
CA VAL A 211 17.41 -0.86 -13.30
C VAL A 211 17.85 -1.68 -12.08
N ASP A 212 19.15 -1.93 -11.97
CA ASP A 212 19.73 -2.61 -10.81
C ASP A 212 19.90 -1.65 -9.60
N ASN A 213 20.01 -2.22 -8.40
CA ASN A 213 20.14 -1.45 -7.16
C ASN A 213 21.33 -0.49 -7.15
N ASN A 214 22.48 -0.86 -7.71
CA ASN A 214 23.68 -0.01 -7.74
C ASN A 214 23.44 1.22 -8.62
N THR A 215 22.88 1.00 -9.81
CA THR A 215 22.54 2.07 -10.75
C THR A 215 21.50 3.01 -10.14
N ALA A 216 20.45 2.49 -9.52
CA ALA A 216 19.44 3.29 -8.82
C ALA A 216 20.06 4.07 -7.65
N PHE A 217 20.88 3.42 -6.83
CA PHE A 217 21.58 4.03 -5.70
C PHE A 217 22.46 5.20 -6.16
N ARG A 218 23.31 4.99 -7.18
CA ARG A 218 24.20 6.01 -7.75
C ARG A 218 23.43 7.19 -8.35
N ALA A 219 22.23 6.94 -8.88
CA ALA A 219 21.35 7.97 -9.42
C ALA A 219 20.52 8.70 -8.33
N SER A 220 20.46 8.16 -7.11
CA SER A 220 19.72 8.76 -6.01
C SER A 220 20.46 9.94 -5.38
N SER A 221 19.80 10.67 -4.47
CA SER A 221 20.44 11.78 -3.76
C SER A 221 21.29 11.34 -2.55
N LEU A 222 21.23 10.05 -2.18
CA LEU A 222 21.87 9.53 -0.98
C LEU A 222 23.40 9.48 -1.06
N PRO A 223 24.04 8.97 -2.13
CA PRO A 223 25.50 8.85 -2.22
C PRO A 223 26.21 10.19 -1.96
N ALA A 224 25.71 11.27 -2.58
CA ALA A 224 26.29 12.61 -2.44
C ALA A 224 26.18 13.19 -1.02
N LYS A 225 25.34 12.61 -0.17
CA LYS A 225 25.08 13.07 1.20
C LYS A 225 25.61 12.11 2.27
N LEU A 226 26.21 10.97 1.89
CA LEU A 226 26.61 9.93 2.83
C LEU A 226 27.58 10.43 3.88
N THR A 227 28.63 11.16 3.47
CA THR A 227 29.64 11.70 4.38
C THR A 227 29.01 12.64 5.41
N ASP A 228 28.14 13.55 4.97
CA ASP A 228 27.44 14.49 5.85
C ASP A 228 26.43 13.78 6.78
N LYS A 229 25.79 12.73 6.26
CA LYS A 229 24.72 11.99 6.96
C LYS A 229 25.25 11.01 8.00
N CYS A 230 26.35 10.31 7.72
CA CYS A 230 26.83 9.20 8.54
C CYS A 230 28.11 9.53 9.33
N GLY A 231 28.88 10.54 8.90
CA GLY A 231 30.20 10.82 9.48
C GLY A 231 31.14 9.63 9.31
N ASP A 232 31.67 9.12 10.42
CA ASP A 232 32.54 7.93 10.45
C ASP A 232 31.76 6.60 10.50
N ASN A 233 30.42 6.65 10.51
CA ASN A 233 29.56 5.47 10.55
C ASN A 233 29.13 5.05 9.13
N TYR A 234 28.47 3.88 9.03
CA TYR A 234 28.07 3.29 7.76
C TYR A 234 26.56 3.00 7.67
N ILE A 235 26.09 2.80 6.44
CA ILE A 235 24.78 2.20 6.16
C ILE A 235 25.02 0.76 5.71
N LEU A 236 24.23 -0.15 6.27
CA LEU A 236 24.31 -1.57 6.00
C LEU A 236 23.43 -1.96 4.81
N ALA A 237 23.99 -2.54 3.75
CA ALA A 237 23.20 -3.08 2.64
C ALA A 237 22.72 -4.52 2.90
N LEU A 238 21.44 -4.81 2.62
CA LEU A 238 20.87 -6.15 2.78
C LEU A 238 21.10 -7.06 1.56
N ASP A 239 21.45 -6.47 0.43
CA ASP A 239 21.57 -7.09 -0.89
C ASP A 239 22.91 -6.76 -1.53
N ASP A 240 23.45 -7.74 -2.25
CA ASP A 240 24.74 -7.67 -2.97
C ASP A 240 24.72 -6.70 -4.16
N GLY A 241 23.53 -6.23 -4.54
CA GLY A 241 23.32 -5.25 -5.60
C GLY A 241 23.76 -3.83 -5.27
N PHE A 242 24.26 -3.53 -4.06
CA PHE A 242 24.70 -2.20 -3.64
C PHE A 242 26.24 -2.04 -3.61
N PRO A 243 26.80 -0.84 -3.86
CA PRO A 243 28.25 -0.62 -3.89
C PRO A 243 28.88 -0.66 -2.49
N ILE A 244 29.80 -1.61 -2.28
CA ILE A 244 30.46 -1.88 -0.99
C ILE A 244 31.38 -0.74 -0.54
N GLU A 245 32.05 -0.06 -1.48
CA GLU A 245 32.97 1.04 -1.13
C GLU A 245 32.24 2.19 -0.43
N ASP A 246 30.95 2.34 -0.71
CA ASP A 246 30.09 3.39 -0.18
C ASP A 246 29.21 2.89 0.99
N LEU A 247 29.06 1.57 1.18
CA LEU A 247 28.07 0.93 2.07
C LEU A 247 28.67 -0.35 2.70
N GLU A 248 28.58 -0.51 4.02
CA GLU A 248 29.16 -1.68 4.69
C GLU A 248 28.29 -2.93 4.47
N GLN A 249 28.90 -4.07 4.12
CA GLN A 249 28.22 -5.37 3.92
C GLN A 249 28.48 -6.33 5.09
N VAL A 250 27.41 -7.01 5.54
CA VAL A 250 27.46 -8.08 6.55
C VAL A 250 28.21 -9.31 6.00
N PRO A 251 29.09 -9.98 6.78
CA PRO A 251 29.59 -11.31 6.42
C PRO A 251 28.42 -12.27 6.22
N GLN A 252 28.44 -13.15 5.21
CA GLN A 252 27.35 -14.09 4.83
C GLN A 252 26.81 -15.05 5.91
N HIS A 253 27.17 -14.86 7.18
CA HIS A 253 26.57 -15.50 8.33
C HIS A 253 25.78 -14.46 9.13
N LEU A 254 24.50 -14.32 8.77
CA LEU A 254 23.50 -13.72 9.64
C LEU A 254 23.64 -14.32 11.05
N PRO A 255 23.53 -13.53 12.13
CA PRO A 255 23.52 -14.08 13.48
C PRO A 255 22.39 -15.11 13.60
N PRO A 256 22.57 -16.18 14.40
CA PRO A 256 21.66 -17.34 14.44
C PRO A 256 20.19 -17.05 14.79
N ASN A 257 19.84 -15.79 15.08
CA ASN A 257 18.49 -15.32 15.39
C ASN A 257 17.81 -14.54 14.26
N TYR A 258 18.41 -14.40 13.07
CA TYR A 258 17.76 -13.76 11.92
C TYR A 258 16.87 -14.78 11.20
N ASN A 259 15.55 -14.68 11.40
CA ASN A 259 14.58 -15.43 10.61
C ASN A 259 14.41 -14.75 9.24
N SER A 260 14.96 -15.36 8.20
CA SER A 260 14.90 -14.88 6.82
C SER A 260 13.58 -15.19 6.10
N GLU A 261 12.49 -15.49 6.81
CA GLU A 261 11.20 -15.75 6.16
C GLU A 261 10.55 -14.42 5.75
N SER A 262 10.53 -14.15 4.44
CA SER A 262 9.72 -13.08 3.88
C SER A 262 8.22 -13.40 4.10
N PRO A 263 7.36 -12.41 4.39
CA PRO A 263 5.90 -12.62 4.41
C PRO A 263 5.32 -12.98 3.02
N GLU A 264 6.09 -12.82 1.95
CA GLU A 264 5.62 -13.04 0.58
C GLU A 264 5.71 -14.51 0.15
N ASP A 265 6.65 -15.28 0.71
CA ASP A 265 6.81 -16.72 0.42
C ASP A 265 5.67 -17.60 0.96
N LYS A 266 4.71 -17.04 1.71
CA LYS A 266 3.53 -17.76 2.22
C LYS A 266 2.28 -17.60 1.35
N ARG A 267 2.33 -16.83 0.24
CA ARG A 267 1.14 -16.59 -0.59
C ARG A 267 0.90 -17.61 -1.71
N ASP A 268 1.86 -18.46 -2.04
CA ASP A 268 1.72 -19.50 -3.09
C ASP A 268 1.36 -20.89 -2.54
N GLY A 269 0.48 -20.94 -1.54
CA GLY A 269 0.08 -22.17 -0.87
C GLY A 269 -1.32 -22.14 -0.26
N ILE A 270 -2.31 -21.53 -0.91
CA ILE A 270 -3.70 -21.62 -0.44
C ILE A 270 -4.24 -23.03 -0.74
N THR A 271 -4.06 -23.94 0.22
CA THR A 271 -4.99 -25.06 0.42
C THR A 271 -5.42 -25.10 1.89
N ARG A 272 -6.70 -24.75 2.09
CA ARG A 272 -7.63 -25.11 3.18
C ARG A 272 -7.21 -24.85 4.64
N ARG A 273 -8.01 -23.97 5.28
CA ARG A 273 -8.49 -24.02 6.67
C ARG A 273 -7.90 -25.14 7.55
N GLN A 274 -7.17 -24.75 8.60
CA GLN A 274 -7.43 -25.18 9.99
C GLN A 274 -6.55 -24.40 10.98
N ASP A 275 -7.24 -23.83 11.98
CA ASP A 275 -6.85 -23.50 13.36
C ASP A 275 -5.38 -23.53 13.76
N ILE A 276 -4.84 -22.40 14.24
CA ILE A 276 -3.91 -22.36 15.38
C ILE A 276 -4.15 -21.08 16.20
N THR A 277 -4.80 -21.25 17.34
CA THR A 277 -4.85 -20.32 18.47
C THR A 277 -3.50 -20.27 19.20
N ASN A 278 -3.16 -19.09 19.73
CA ASN A 278 -2.19 -18.81 20.79
C ASN A 278 -0.69 -18.96 20.47
N THR A 279 0.04 -17.85 20.46
CA THR A 279 0.92 -17.38 21.56
C THR A 279 1.90 -16.33 21.03
N LEU A 280 1.90 -15.12 21.62
CA LEU A 280 3.06 -14.50 22.28
C LEU A 280 2.67 -13.09 22.77
N PRO A 281 3.14 -12.66 23.96
CA PRO A 281 2.68 -11.46 24.65
C PRO A 281 3.44 -10.22 24.19
N PHE A 282 2.70 -9.12 24.03
CA PHE A 282 3.28 -7.78 23.95
C PHE A 282 3.57 -7.27 25.37
N ASN A 283 4.82 -6.90 25.62
CA ASN A 283 5.23 -5.93 26.63
C ASN A 283 6.11 -4.88 25.95
#